data_AF-A0A7C5JRV8-F1
#
_entry.id   AF-A0A7C5JRV8-F1
#
_cell.length_a   1.000
_cell.length_b   1.000
_cell.length_c   1.000
_cell.angle_alpha   90.00
_cell.angle_beta   90.00
_cell.angle_gamma   90.00
#
_symmetry.space_group_name_H-M   'P 1'
#
loop_
_entity.id
_entity.type
_entity.pdbx_description
1 polymer ?
#
loop_
_entity_poly.entity_id
_entity_poly.type
_entity_poly.pdbx_seq_one_letter_code
_entity_poly.pdbx_strand_id
1 'polypeptide(L)'
;NTDVNEHFAVAVEIYKKPASERWKFFSEMFLKCIRCYACRQACPTCYCEECFVDSRFPHWLDKGQHPTDIIFWHIGRLYHQAGRCVECGNCSEVCPVDIDFDAILAYQAKKVWERYGYDAGVAVDEPPPLQNYRVDDPQEFFL
;
A
#
# COMPACT_ATOMS: atom_id res chain seq x y z
N ASN A 1 4.06 8.63 -21.23
CA ASN A 1 2.65 8.79 -21.65
C ASN A 1 2.01 7.43 -21.76
N THR A 2 1.72 6.83 -20.62
CA THR A 2 0.76 5.73 -20.51
C THR A 2 -0.50 6.39 -19.96
N ASP A 3 -1.67 6.11 -20.51
CA ASP A 3 -2.92 6.59 -19.94
C ASP A 3 -2.98 6.16 -18.47
N VAL A 4 -3.25 7.09 -17.58
CA VAL A 4 -3.39 6.85 -16.14
C VAL A 4 -4.41 5.71 -15.91
N ASN A 5 -5.42 5.58 -16.76
CA ASN A 5 -6.36 4.46 -16.69
C ASN A 5 -5.79 3.12 -17.18
N GLU A 6 -4.88 3.11 -18.15
CA GLU A 6 -4.18 1.91 -18.61
C GLU A 6 -3.18 1.41 -17.56
N HIS A 7 -2.44 2.32 -16.92
CA HIS A 7 -1.52 2.00 -15.83
C HIS A 7 -2.24 1.34 -14.64
N PHE A 8 -3.52 1.69 -14.42
CA PHE A 8 -4.35 1.21 -13.30
C PHE A 8 -5.38 0.14 -13.66
N ALA A 9 -5.45 -0.31 -14.92
CA ALA A 9 -6.61 -1.06 -15.44
C ALA A 9 -6.96 -2.31 -14.62
N VAL A 10 -5.96 -3.14 -14.29
CA VAL A 10 -6.16 -4.37 -13.50
C VAL A 10 -6.74 -4.05 -12.12
N ALA A 11 -6.18 -3.04 -11.46
CA ALA A 11 -6.63 -2.64 -10.15
C ALA A 11 -8.05 -2.06 -10.21
N VAL A 12 -8.32 -1.16 -11.16
CA VAL A 12 -9.65 -0.58 -11.39
C VAL A 12 -10.71 -1.67 -11.58
N GLU A 13 -10.42 -2.71 -12.38
CA GLU A 13 -11.35 -3.82 -12.58
C GLU A 13 -11.58 -4.65 -11.30
N ILE A 14 -10.54 -4.90 -10.50
CA ILE A 14 -10.71 -5.56 -9.19
C ILE A 14 -11.57 -4.69 -8.26
N TYR A 15 -11.35 -3.38 -8.21
CA TYR A 15 -12.05 -2.49 -7.30
C TYR A 15 -13.53 -2.25 -7.65
N LYS A 16 -13.95 -2.55 -8.88
CA LYS A 16 -15.37 -2.60 -9.29
C LYS A 16 -16.13 -3.81 -8.72
N LYS A 17 -15.42 -4.84 -8.25
CA LYS A 17 -16.03 -6.07 -7.72
C LYS A 17 -16.59 -5.88 -6.30
N PRO A 18 -17.56 -6.70 -5.88
CA PRO A 18 -18.03 -6.74 -4.50
C PRO A 18 -16.88 -6.90 -3.49
N ALA A 19 -17.07 -6.39 -2.27
CA ALA A 19 -16.03 -6.43 -1.23
C ALA A 19 -15.53 -7.86 -0.92
N SER A 20 -16.40 -8.86 -0.97
CA SER A 20 -16.04 -10.27 -0.77
C SER A 20 -15.13 -10.82 -1.87
N GLU A 21 -15.38 -10.48 -3.14
CA GLU A 21 -14.52 -10.87 -4.26
C GLU A 21 -13.16 -10.17 -4.19
N ARG A 22 -13.13 -8.88 -3.84
CA ARG A 22 -11.88 -8.14 -3.62
C ARG A 22 -11.07 -8.76 -2.50
N TRP A 23 -11.72 -9.05 -1.37
CA TRP A 23 -11.08 -9.72 -0.24
C TRP A 23 -10.49 -11.06 -0.65
N LYS A 24 -11.25 -11.89 -1.36
CA LYS A 24 -10.78 -13.20 -1.84
C LYS A 24 -9.55 -13.04 -2.73
N PHE A 25 -9.61 -12.17 -3.73
CA PHE A 25 -8.50 -11.93 -4.67
C PHE A 25 -7.22 -11.51 -3.94
N PHE A 26 -7.29 -10.48 -3.09
CA PHE A 26 -6.12 -9.99 -2.36
C PHE A 26 -5.61 -10.99 -1.32
N SER A 27 -6.51 -11.72 -0.64
CA SER A 27 -6.11 -12.76 0.30
C SER A 27 -5.35 -13.89 -0.40
N GLU A 28 -5.85 -14.39 -1.53
CA GLU A 28 -5.19 -15.43 -2.32
C GLU A 28 -3.82 -14.98 -2.85
N MET A 29 -3.69 -13.70 -3.22
CA MET A 29 -2.41 -13.12 -3.62
C MET A 29 -1.43 -13.03 -2.45
N PHE A 30 -1.85 -12.46 -1.32
CA PHE A 30 -0.98 -12.24 -0.16
C PHE A 30 -0.60 -13.53 0.56
N LEU A 31 -1.45 -14.55 0.59
CA LEU A 31 -1.15 -15.82 1.27
C LEU A 31 -0.02 -16.63 0.62
N LYS A 32 0.45 -16.23 -0.56
CA LYS A 32 1.70 -16.74 -1.16
C LYS A 32 2.96 -16.21 -0.48
N CYS A 33 2.84 -15.11 0.26
CA CYS A 33 3.96 -14.41 0.88
C CYS A 33 4.69 -15.31 1.87
N ILE A 34 6.00 -15.46 1.67
CA ILE A 34 6.89 -16.17 2.58
C ILE A 34 7.52 -15.24 3.64
N ARG A 35 7.04 -14.00 3.74
CA ARG A 35 7.55 -12.96 4.66
C ARG A 35 9.08 -12.83 4.68
N CYS A 36 9.71 -12.88 3.50
CA CYS A 36 11.15 -12.63 3.35
C CYS A 36 11.52 -11.16 3.51
N TYR A 37 10.53 -10.26 3.46
CA TYR A 37 10.67 -8.80 3.56
C TYR A 37 11.57 -8.15 2.49
N ALA A 38 11.90 -8.83 1.40
CA ALA A 38 12.65 -8.23 0.29
C ALA A 38 11.96 -6.95 -0.23
N CYS A 39 10.63 -6.97 -0.38
CA CYS A 39 9.83 -5.82 -0.78
C CYS A 39 9.84 -4.65 0.22
N ARG A 40 10.17 -4.91 1.51
CA ARG A 40 10.41 -3.86 2.52
C ARG A 40 11.79 -3.25 2.30
N GLN A 41 12.82 -4.09 2.12
CA GLN A 41 14.21 -3.64 2.00
C GLN A 41 14.47 -2.87 0.69
N ALA A 42 13.78 -3.22 -0.39
CA ALA A 42 13.93 -2.55 -1.69
C ALA A 42 13.13 -1.24 -1.81
N CYS A 43 12.25 -0.93 -0.85
CA CYS A 43 11.36 0.21 -0.94
C CYS A 43 12.04 1.48 -0.39
N PRO A 44 12.22 2.54 -1.20
CA PRO A 44 12.92 3.76 -0.77
C PRO A 44 12.14 4.55 0.29
N THR A 45 10.85 4.28 0.46
CA THR A 45 9.98 4.99 1.41
C THR A 45 9.74 4.21 2.71
N CYS A 46 10.34 3.02 2.84
CA CYS A 46 10.35 2.23 4.08
C CYS A 46 11.61 2.54 4.91
N TYR A 47 11.68 3.73 5.50
CA TYR A 47 12.86 4.23 6.24
C TYR A 47 12.64 4.43 7.74
N CYS A 48 11.57 3.88 8.31
CA CYS A 48 11.31 3.99 9.76
C CYS A 48 12.46 3.37 10.58
N GLU A 49 12.81 4.00 11.70
CA GLU A 49 13.84 3.48 12.63
C GLU A 49 13.43 2.12 13.21
N GLU A 50 12.15 1.97 13.59
CA GLU A 50 11.56 0.73 14.06
C GLU A 50 10.35 0.35 13.19
N CYS A 51 10.35 -0.87 12.66
CA CYS A 51 9.22 -1.41 11.91
C CYS A 51 8.28 -2.17 12.85
N PHE A 52 6.96 -2.00 12.70
CA PHE A 52 5.95 -2.71 13.49
C PHE A 52 6.08 -4.25 13.43
N VAL A 53 6.66 -4.78 12.34
CA VAL A 53 6.99 -6.20 12.16
C VAL A 53 8.02 -6.69 13.16
N ASP A 54 8.96 -5.83 13.53
CA ASP A 54 10.07 -6.14 14.43
C ASP A 54 9.77 -5.70 15.87
N SER A 55 8.63 -5.02 16.09
CA SER A 55 8.27 -4.49 17.40
C SER A 55 7.83 -5.58 18.36
N ARG A 56 8.42 -5.55 19.56
CA ARG A 56 8.09 -6.49 20.64
C ARG A 56 6.97 -5.96 21.55
N PHE A 57 6.89 -4.64 21.71
CA PHE A 57 5.92 -3.98 22.58
C PHE A 57 5.47 -2.65 21.96
N PRO A 58 4.23 -2.56 21.43
CA PRO A 58 3.24 -3.65 21.33
C PRO A 58 3.65 -4.75 20.34
N HIS A 59 3.26 -5.99 20.61
CA HIS A 59 3.53 -7.14 19.75
C HIS A 59 2.44 -7.25 18.68
N TRP A 60 2.74 -6.78 17.46
CA TRP A 60 1.76 -6.74 16.37
C TRP A 60 1.67 -8.04 15.56
N LEU A 61 2.82 -8.70 15.35
CA LEU A 61 2.96 -9.80 14.41
C LEU A 61 3.87 -10.88 15.00
N ASP A 62 3.41 -12.13 14.95
CA ASP A 62 4.30 -13.27 15.22
C ASP A 62 5.32 -13.44 14.08
N LYS A 63 6.41 -14.18 14.33
CA LYS A 63 7.45 -14.47 13.32
C LYS A 63 7.09 -15.60 12.36
N GLY A 64 5.96 -16.27 12.57
CA GLY A 64 5.51 -17.41 11.76
C GLY A 64 4.89 -17.01 10.41
N GLN A 65 4.23 -17.98 9.77
CA GLN A 65 3.49 -17.76 8.51
C GLN A 65 1.98 -17.93 8.73
N HIS A 66 1.49 -17.54 9.91
CA HIS A 66 0.05 -17.64 10.18
C HIS A 66 -0.68 -16.70 9.21
N PRO A 67 -1.78 -17.14 8.55
CA PRO A 67 -2.51 -16.35 7.57
C PRO A 67 -2.85 -14.93 8.05
N THR A 68 -3.29 -14.80 9.31
CA THR A 68 -3.60 -13.50 9.92
C THR A 68 -2.41 -12.56 9.93
N ASP A 69 -1.21 -13.04 10.29
CA ASP A 69 0.00 -12.21 10.34
C ASP A 69 0.44 -11.77 8.95
N ILE A 70 0.32 -12.66 7.96
CA ILE A 70 0.63 -12.34 6.55
C ILE A 70 -0.28 -11.22 6.07
N ILE A 71 -1.59 -11.37 6.26
CA ILE A 71 -2.57 -10.36 5.85
C ILE A 71 -2.32 -9.03 6.59
N PHE A 72 -2.08 -9.08 7.90
CA PHE A 72 -1.86 -7.87 8.69
C PHE A 72 -0.55 -7.16 8.33
N TRP A 73 0.52 -7.90 7.98
CA TRP A 73 1.74 -7.33 7.40
C TRP A 73 1.42 -6.53 6.13
N HIS A 74 0.67 -7.12 5.19
CA HIS A 74 0.34 -6.46 3.93
C HIS A 74 -0.57 -5.24 4.15
N ILE A 75 -1.58 -5.33 5.02
CA ILE A 75 -2.45 -4.19 5.37
C ILE A 75 -1.64 -3.06 5.99
N GLY A 76 -0.80 -3.36 6.98
CA GLY A 76 0.04 -2.34 7.65
C GLY A 76 1.03 -1.68 6.68
N ARG A 77 1.67 -2.47 5.80
CA ARG A 77 2.55 -1.93 4.75
C ARG A 77 1.79 -1.01 3.80
N LEU A 78 0.63 -1.44 3.28
CA LEU A 78 -0.18 -0.62 2.38
C LEU A 78 -0.63 0.67 3.07
N TYR A 79 -1.05 0.59 4.33
CA TYR A 79 -1.43 1.76 5.11
C TYR A 79 -0.28 2.78 5.22
N HIS A 80 0.93 2.33 5.58
CA HIS A 80 2.10 3.21 5.67
C HIS A 80 2.55 3.80 4.31
N GLN A 81 2.18 3.16 3.19
CA GLN A 81 2.52 3.62 1.85
C GLN A 81 1.52 4.63 1.27
N ALA A 82 0.35 4.81 1.90
CA ALA A 82 -0.68 5.73 1.43
C ALA A 82 -0.14 7.18 1.37
N GLY A 83 -0.04 7.72 0.16
CA GLY A 83 0.51 9.05 -0.09
C GLY A 83 2.04 9.14 0.02
N ARG A 84 2.74 8.01 0.07
CA ARG A 84 4.20 7.96 0.06
C ARG A 84 4.77 7.14 -1.09
N CYS A 85 4.05 6.13 -1.58
CA CYS A 85 4.52 5.31 -2.69
C CYS A 85 4.67 6.16 -3.96
N VAL A 86 5.85 6.12 -4.58
CA VAL A 86 6.18 6.81 -5.84
C VAL A 86 6.15 5.86 -7.06
N GLU A 87 5.49 4.71 -6.92
CA GLU A 87 5.25 3.75 -8.01
C GLU A 87 6.54 3.24 -8.71
N CYS A 88 7.64 3.11 -7.97
CA CYS A 88 8.94 2.70 -8.53
C CYS A 88 9.05 1.21 -8.96
N GLY A 89 8.07 0.36 -8.66
CA GLY A 89 8.07 -1.07 -9.06
C GLY A 89 9.00 -2.02 -8.30
N ASN A 90 9.99 -1.51 -7.58
CA ASN A 90 11.01 -2.34 -6.91
C ASN A 90 10.44 -3.45 -6.03
N CYS A 91 9.29 -3.25 -5.39
CA CYS A 91 8.71 -4.25 -4.51
C CYS A 91 8.16 -5.47 -5.24
N SER A 92 7.62 -5.29 -6.44
CA SER A 92 7.18 -6.37 -7.32
C SER A 92 8.40 -7.10 -7.87
N GLU A 93 9.38 -6.35 -8.36
CA GLU A 93 10.61 -6.88 -8.96
C GLU A 93 11.40 -7.82 -8.03
N VAL A 94 11.51 -7.47 -6.75
CA VAL A 94 12.26 -8.29 -5.78
C VAL A 94 11.45 -9.43 -5.14
N CYS A 95 10.17 -9.58 -5.49
CA CYS A 95 9.31 -10.57 -4.83
C CYS A 95 9.59 -11.99 -5.38
N PRO A 96 10.11 -12.93 -4.58
CA PRO A 96 10.44 -14.28 -5.07
C PRO A 96 9.21 -15.18 -5.30
N VAL A 97 8.01 -14.68 -5.03
CA VAL A 97 6.73 -15.41 -5.17
C VAL A 97 5.71 -14.61 -6.00
N ASP A 98 6.20 -13.65 -6.78
CA ASP A 98 5.43 -12.90 -7.78
C ASP A 98 4.16 -12.23 -7.22
N ILE A 99 4.26 -11.60 -6.04
CA ILE A 99 3.21 -10.70 -5.56
C ILE A 99 3.32 -9.40 -6.35
N ASP A 100 2.30 -9.13 -7.15
CA ASP A 100 2.13 -7.87 -7.88
C ASP A 100 1.69 -6.77 -6.90
N PHE A 101 2.65 -5.95 -6.47
CA PHE A 101 2.37 -4.80 -5.64
C PHE A 101 1.97 -3.57 -6.45
N ASP A 102 2.29 -3.54 -7.75
CA ASP A 102 2.11 -2.36 -8.58
C ASP A 102 0.62 -2.11 -8.76
N ALA A 103 -0.15 -3.14 -9.09
CA ALA A 103 -1.60 -3.02 -9.23
C ALA A 103 -2.26 -2.40 -7.97
N ILE A 104 -1.92 -2.88 -6.77
CA ILE A 104 -2.59 -2.41 -5.54
C ILE A 104 -2.11 -1.02 -5.11
N LEU A 105 -0.81 -0.73 -5.22
CA LEU A 105 -0.24 0.57 -4.86
C LEU A 105 -0.69 1.66 -5.82
N ALA A 106 -0.82 1.33 -7.10
CA ALA A 106 -1.30 2.24 -8.13
C ALA A 106 -2.77 2.64 -7.91
N TYR A 107 -3.63 1.70 -7.51
CA TYR A 107 -4.98 2.06 -7.07
C TYR A 107 -4.99 2.94 -5.82
N GLN A 108 -4.10 2.66 -4.86
CA GLN A 108 -3.97 3.50 -3.68
C GLN A 108 -3.54 4.93 -4.05
N ALA A 109 -2.55 5.09 -4.94
CA ALA A 109 -2.13 6.39 -5.45
C ALA A 109 -3.30 7.14 -6.10
N LYS A 110 -4.07 6.46 -6.98
CA LYS A 110 -5.31 7.02 -7.55
C LYS A 110 -6.29 7.50 -6.48
N LYS A 111 -6.51 6.71 -5.43
CA LYS A 111 -7.44 7.10 -4.34
C LYS A 111 -6.93 8.28 -3.53
N VAL A 112 -5.63 8.39 -3.34
CA VAL A 112 -5.00 9.54 -2.69
C VAL A 112 -5.17 10.79 -3.56
N TRP A 113 -4.91 10.69 -4.86
CA TRP A 113 -5.13 11.79 -5.80
C TRP A 113 -6.59 12.25 -5.82
N GLU A 114 -7.55 11.32 -5.95
CA GLU A 114 -8.98 11.66 -5.98
C GLU A 114 -9.49 12.33 -4.70
N ARG A 115 -8.92 11.99 -3.54
CA ARG A 115 -9.37 12.50 -2.24
C ARG A 115 -8.67 13.77 -1.81
N TYR A 116 -7.38 13.90 -2.15
CA TYR A 116 -6.52 14.93 -1.58
C TYR A 116 -5.84 15.81 -2.65
N GLY A 117 -5.97 15.47 -3.93
CA GLY A 117 -5.25 16.15 -5.01
C GLY A 117 -3.72 16.01 -4.89
N TYR A 118 -3.26 14.96 -4.22
CA TYR A 118 -1.86 14.77 -3.85
C TYR A 118 -1.22 13.66 -4.68
N ASP A 119 -0.04 13.94 -5.24
CA ASP A 119 0.78 12.99 -5.99
C ASP A 119 2.16 12.85 -5.32
N ALA A 120 2.52 11.62 -4.95
CA ALA A 120 3.68 11.36 -4.13
C ALA A 120 4.97 11.57 -4.93
N GLY A 121 5.89 12.37 -4.38
CA GLY A 121 7.19 12.63 -5.01
C GLY A 121 7.17 13.71 -6.10
N VAL A 122 6.03 14.36 -6.36
CA VAL A 122 5.94 15.47 -7.32
C VAL A 122 6.29 16.81 -6.68
N ALA A 123 5.68 17.16 -5.55
CA ALA A 123 5.95 18.38 -4.81
C ALA A 123 6.84 18.08 -3.59
N VAL A 124 8.04 18.67 -3.55
CA VAL A 124 9.04 18.39 -2.49
C VAL A 124 8.62 18.95 -1.13
N ASP A 125 7.97 20.12 -1.13
CA ASP A 125 7.62 20.84 0.09
C ASP A 125 6.18 20.54 0.58
N GLU A 126 5.45 19.67 -0.12
CA GLU A 126 4.09 19.28 0.27
C GLU A 126 4.12 18.00 1.11
N PRO A 127 3.68 18.04 2.39
CA PRO A 127 3.64 16.84 3.21
C PRO A 127 2.54 15.87 2.73
N PRO A 128 2.77 14.54 2.83
CA PRO A 128 1.75 13.54 2.53
C PRO A 128 0.43 13.77 3.28
N PRO A 129 -0.73 13.37 2.72
CA PRO A 129 -2.03 13.66 3.31
C PRO A 129 -2.23 13.14 4.75
N LEU A 130 -1.60 12.01 5.11
CA LEU A 130 -1.67 11.46 6.47
C LEU A 130 -0.77 12.18 7.49
N GLN A 131 0.04 13.14 7.04
CA GLN A 131 0.90 13.98 7.87
C GLN A 131 0.46 15.45 7.86
N ASN A 132 -0.66 15.75 7.20
CA ASN A 132 -1.16 17.10 7.05
C ASN A 132 -2.59 17.21 7.59
N TYR A 133 -2.97 18.40 8.03
CA TYR A 133 -4.34 18.71 8.40
C TYR A 133 -4.83 19.90 7.57
N ARG A 134 -6.02 19.75 6.99
CA ARG A 134 -6.65 20.74 6.11
C ARG A 134 -8.08 20.97 6.55
N VAL A 135 -8.42 22.24 6.79
CA VAL A 135 -9.80 22.63 7.18
C VAL A 135 -10.77 22.46 6.00
N ASP A 136 -10.26 22.52 4.78
CA ASP A 136 -10.98 22.33 3.53
C ASP A 136 -10.98 20.86 3.04
N ASP A 137 -10.59 19.90 3.88
CA ASP A 137 -10.63 18.47 3.52
C ASP A 137 -12.08 18.03 3.23
N PRO A 138 -12.38 17.54 2.01
CA PRO A 138 -13.74 17.19 1.61
C PRO A 138 -14.28 15.90 2.25
N GLN A 139 -13.53 15.24 3.13
CA GLN A 139 -13.95 13.96 3.71
C GLN A 139 -15.18 14.09 4.62
N GLU A 140 -16.10 13.15 4.45
CA GLU A 140 -17.45 13.13 5.05
C GLU A 140 -17.48 13.05 6.59
N PHE A 141 -16.36 12.72 7.25
CA PHE A 141 -16.34 12.50 8.70
C PHE A 141 -16.11 13.77 9.54
N PHE A 142 -15.83 14.91 8.90
CA PHE A 142 -15.70 16.21 9.57
C PHE A 142 -17.05 16.95 9.73
N LEU A 143 -18.17 16.33 9.31
CA LEU A 143 -19.53 16.89 9.38
C LEU A 143 -20.49 15.98 10.15
#